data_AF-A6J4K7-F1
#
_entry.id   AF-A6J4K7-F1
#
_cell.length_a   1.000
_cell.length_b   1.000
_cell.length_c   1.000
_cell.angle_alpha   90.00
_cell.angle_beta   90.00
_cell.angle_gamma   90.00
#
_symmetry.space_group_name_H-M   'P 1'
#
loop_
_entity.id
_entity.type
_entity.pdbx_description
1 polymer ?
#
loop_
_entity_poly.entity_id
_entity_poly.type
_entity_poly.pdbx_seq_one_letter_code
_entity_poly.pdbx_strand_id
1 'polypeptide(L)'
;MFLEMLNPMHYNVTIMVPETVPVSAMPLLLIMGLLLLIRNCESSSSIPGPGYCLGIGPLISHGRFLWMGIGSACNYYNKMYGEFMRVWISGEETLIISKSSSMVHVMKHSNYISRFGSKRGLQCIGMHENGIIFNNNPSLWRTVRPFFMKALTGPGLIRMVEVCVESIKQHLDRLGDVTDNSGYVDVVTLMRHIMLDTSNTLFLGIPLDESSIVKKIQGYFNAWQALLIKPNIFFKISWLYRKYERSVKDLKDEIEILVEKKRQKVSSAEKLEDCMDFATDLIFAEVTET
;
A
#
# COMPACT_ATOMS: atom_id res chain seq x y z
N MET A 1 -31.15 58.06 -56.09
CA MET A 1 -30.63 58.20 -54.72
C MET A 1 -30.28 56.80 -54.24
N PHE A 2 -29.23 56.22 -54.83
CA PHE A 2 -27.89 56.10 -54.25
C PHE A 2 -27.85 55.13 -53.05
N LEU A 3 -27.26 53.96 -53.33
CA LEU A 3 -26.48 53.13 -52.43
C LEU A 3 -25.72 53.96 -51.38
N GLU A 4 -25.79 53.55 -50.12
CA GLU A 4 -24.68 53.57 -49.17
C GLU A 4 -25.02 52.57 -48.05
N MET A 5 -24.40 51.39 -48.06
CA MET A 5 -23.14 51.07 -47.33
C MET A 5 -23.49 50.39 -46.00
N LEU A 6 -23.56 49.04 -45.96
CA LEU A 6 -22.45 48.23 -45.47
C LEU A 6 -21.62 48.95 -44.40
N ASN A 7 -21.99 48.80 -43.13
CA ASN A 7 -20.99 48.68 -42.06
C ASN A 7 -21.57 47.87 -40.88
N PRO A 8 -20.86 46.81 -40.41
CA PRO A 8 -21.24 46.09 -39.21
C PRO A 8 -20.84 46.94 -38.01
N MET A 9 -21.79 47.39 -37.21
CA MET A 9 -21.47 47.94 -35.89
C MET A 9 -20.97 46.78 -35.01
N HIS A 10 -19.66 46.71 -34.86
CA HIS A 10 -18.95 45.98 -33.82
C HIS A 10 -19.60 46.25 -32.45
N TYR A 11 -20.32 45.26 -31.93
CA TYR A 11 -20.58 45.20 -30.50
C TYR A 11 -19.41 44.46 -29.85
N ASN A 12 -18.67 45.21 -29.03
CA ASN A 12 -17.57 44.72 -28.20
C ASN A 12 -18.02 43.50 -27.39
N VAL A 13 -17.35 42.36 -27.61
CA VAL A 13 -17.39 41.20 -26.71
C VAL A 13 -16.57 41.56 -25.49
N THR A 14 -17.15 42.31 -24.57
CA THR A 14 -16.61 42.47 -23.23
C THR A 14 -17.77 42.75 -22.29
N ILE A 15 -17.90 41.93 -21.25
CA ILE A 15 -18.84 42.07 -20.13
C ILE A 15 -20.27 41.57 -20.43
N MET A 16 -20.44 40.25 -20.38
CA MET A 16 -21.65 39.64 -19.80
C MET A 16 -21.24 38.41 -19.00
N VAL A 17 -20.70 38.65 -17.80
CA VAL A 17 -20.80 37.66 -16.72
C VAL A 17 -22.24 37.75 -16.22
N PRO A 18 -23.06 36.67 -16.24
CA PRO A 18 -24.35 36.71 -15.57
C PRO A 18 -24.09 36.69 -14.06
N GLU A 19 -24.07 37.86 -13.44
CA GLU A 19 -24.09 38.06 -11.98
C GLU A 19 -25.47 37.78 -11.40
N THR A 20 -26.04 36.60 -11.62
CA THR A 20 -27.16 36.11 -10.80
C THR A 20 -27.19 34.60 -10.88
N VAL A 21 -26.90 33.93 -9.76
CA VAL A 21 -27.32 32.54 -9.56
C VAL A 21 -28.83 32.49 -9.83
N PRO A 22 -29.34 31.62 -10.72
CA PRO A 22 -30.75 31.61 -11.07
C PRO A 22 -31.61 31.47 -9.81
N VAL A 23 -32.67 32.27 -9.70
CA VAL A 23 -33.56 32.34 -8.52
C VAL A 23 -34.14 30.97 -8.13
N SER A 24 -34.15 29.99 -9.04
CA SER A 24 -34.55 28.59 -8.79
C SER A 24 -33.50 27.73 -8.10
N ALA A 25 -32.22 28.11 -8.10
CA ALA A 25 -31.14 27.33 -7.47
C ALA A 25 -31.05 27.57 -5.95
N MET A 26 -31.46 28.74 -5.47
CA MET A 26 -31.43 29.08 -4.03
C MET A 26 -32.40 28.22 -3.19
N PRO A 27 -33.66 27.99 -3.59
CA PRO A 27 -34.55 27.08 -2.87
C PRO A 27 -34.03 25.63 -2.85
N LEU A 28 -33.44 25.16 -3.96
CA LEU A 28 -32.87 23.82 -4.04
C LEU A 28 -31.68 23.65 -3.08
N LEU A 29 -30.80 24.64 -2.99
CA LEU A 29 -29.68 24.63 -2.04
C LEU A 29 -30.16 24.67 -0.58
N LEU A 30 -31.21 25.45 -0.28
CA LEU A 30 -31.81 25.51 1.05
C LEU A 30 -32.49 24.20 1.44
N ILE A 31 -33.23 23.57 0.52
CA ILE A 31 -33.84 22.25 0.73
C ILE A 31 -32.74 21.19 0.91
N MET A 32 -31.69 21.25 0.10
CA MET A 32 -30.52 20.37 0.25
C MET A 32 -29.87 20.54 1.63
N GLY A 33 -29.64 21.78 2.07
CA GLY A 33 -29.10 22.10 3.37
C GLY A 33 -29.99 21.62 4.52
N LEU A 34 -31.31 21.78 4.40
CA LEU A 34 -32.30 21.34 5.39
C LEU A 34 -32.34 19.80 5.49
N LEU A 35 -32.34 19.09 4.37
CA LEU A 35 -32.29 17.63 4.33
C LEU A 35 -30.98 17.09 4.95
N LEU A 36 -29.86 17.78 4.74
CA LEU A 36 -28.58 17.45 5.36
C LEU A 36 -28.60 17.68 6.89
N LEU A 37 -29.24 18.75 7.35
CA LEU A 37 -29.40 19.04 8.78
C LEU A 37 -30.30 18.01 9.48
N ILE A 38 -31.46 17.69 8.89
CA ILE A 38 -32.39 16.70 9.45
C ILE A 38 -31.71 15.34 9.58
N ARG A 39 -30.96 14.91 8.56
CA ARG A 39 -30.25 13.63 8.55
C ARG A 39 -29.08 13.57 9.55
N ASN A 40 -28.49 14.71 9.92
CA ASN A 40 -27.45 14.77 10.95
C ASN A 40 -28.02 14.75 12.39
N CYS A 41 -29.27 15.17 12.61
CA CYS A 41 -29.89 15.18 13.94
C CYS A 41 -30.38 13.80 14.41
N GLU A 42 -30.60 12.85 13.52
CA GLU A 42 -31.38 11.64 13.80
C GLU A 42 -30.55 10.45 14.32
N SER A 43 -29.66 10.63 15.30
CA SER A 43 -28.98 9.45 15.86
C SER A 43 -28.60 9.47 17.34
N SER A 44 -29.50 8.91 18.16
CA SER A 44 -29.10 8.19 19.37
C SER A 44 -28.66 6.78 18.93
N SER A 45 -27.40 6.42 19.20
CA SER A 45 -26.68 5.19 18.76
C SER A 45 -26.25 5.06 17.29
N SER A 46 -25.70 6.12 16.68
CA SER A 46 -24.99 6.02 15.38
C SER A 46 -23.48 5.97 15.55
N ILE A 47 -22.81 5.29 14.61
CA ILE A 47 -21.35 5.23 14.55
C ILE A 47 -20.80 6.66 14.33
N PRO A 48 -19.91 7.18 15.21
CA PRO A 48 -19.34 8.51 15.07
C PRO A 48 -18.59 8.68 13.74
N GLY A 49 -18.57 9.89 13.20
CA GLY A 49 -17.75 10.21 12.03
C GLY A 49 -18.26 11.40 11.22
N PRO A 50 -17.53 11.80 10.16
CA PRO A 50 -18.02 12.80 9.21
C PRO A 50 -19.39 12.40 8.62
N GLY A 51 -20.24 13.39 8.37
CA GLY A 51 -21.51 13.19 7.68
C GLY A 51 -21.30 12.76 6.23
N TYR A 52 -22.21 11.94 5.70
CA TYR A 52 -22.13 11.42 4.32
C TYR A 52 -22.30 12.52 3.26
N CYS A 53 -23.11 13.54 3.54
CA CYS A 53 -23.35 14.71 2.69
C CYS A 53 -23.53 14.38 1.19
N LEU A 54 -24.44 13.44 0.87
CA LEU A 54 -24.77 13.02 -0.50
C LEU A 54 -23.54 12.65 -1.37
N GLY A 55 -22.54 12.01 -0.76
CA GLY A 55 -21.32 11.57 -1.45
C GLY A 55 -20.12 12.52 -1.33
N ILE A 56 -20.32 13.74 -0.82
CA ILE A 56 -19.23 14.68 -0.53
C ILE A 56 -18.38 14.21 0.66
N GLY A 57 -19.01 13.65 1.69
CA GLY A 57 -18.32 13.07 2.86
C GLY A 57 -17.26 12.04 2.46
N PRO A 58 -17.61 11.04 1.63
CA PRO A 58 -16.65 10.08 1.11
C PRO A 58 -15.48 10.68 0.33
N LEU A 59 -15.74 11.68 -0.52
CA LEU A 59 -14.69 12.33 -1.32
C LEU A 59 -13.71 13.10 -0.43
N ILE A 60 -14.21 13.88 0.53
CA ILE A 60 -13.38 14.64 1.47
C ILE A 60 -12.58 13.68 2.36
N SER A 61 -13.22 12.61 2.82
CA SER A 61 -12.59 11.57 3.62
C SER A 61 -11.41 10.94 2.89
N HIS A 62 -11.64 10.38 1.71
CA HIS A 62 -10.60 9.73 0.92
C HIS A 62 -9.52 10.74 0.49
N GLY A 63 -9.91 11.95 0.09
CA GLY A 63 -8.98 13.04 -0.22
C GLY A 63 -8.04 13.36 0.94
N ARG A 64 -8.55 13.38 2.18
CA ARG A 64 -7.73 13.61 3.39
C ARG A 64 -6.70 12.50 3.60
N PHE A 65 -7.07 11.23 3.38
CA PHE A 65 -6.12 10.11 3.42
C PHE A 65 -5.00 10.23 2.38
N LEU A 66 -5.35 10.69 1.17
CA LEU A 66 -4.37 10.89 0.10
C LEU A 66 -3.43 12.08 0.35
N TRP A 67 -3.93 13.12 1.03
CA TRP A 67 -3.17 14.33 1.34
C TRP A 67 -2.26 14.17 2.57
N MET A 68 -2.80 13.65 3.68
CA MET A 68 -2.07 13.56 4.96
C MET A 68 -1.25 12.27 5.10
N GLY A 69 -1.56 11.25 4.31
CA GLY A 69 -1.10 9.88 4.54
C GLY A 69 -1.96 9.14 5.58
N ILE A 70 -1.92 7.81 5.53
CA ILE A 70 -2.83 6.93 6.28
C ILE A 70 -2.74 7.16 7.80
N GLY A 71 -1.53 7.12 8.36
CA GLY A 71 -1.32 7.26 9.81
C GLY A 71 -1.82 8.59 10.36
N SER A 72 -1.43 9.70 9.73
CA SER A 72 -1.82 11.05 10.15
C SER A 72 -3.33 11.29 9.99
N ALA A 73 -3.94 10.78 8.92
CA ALA A 73 -5.38 10.85 8.72
C ALA A 73 -6.14 10.05 9.79
N CYS A 74 -5.69 8.84 10.12
CA CYS A 74 -6.27 8.05 11.23
C CYS A 74 -6.20 8.81 12.56
N ASN A 75 -5.05 9.40 12.89
CA ASN A 75 -4.88 10.19 14.11
C ASN A 75 -5.79 11.43 14.13
N TYR A 76 -5.93 12.12 13.00
CA TYR A 76 -6.85 13.25 12.86
C TYR A 76 -8.30 12.83 13.17
N TYR A 77 -8.76 11.75 12.56
CA TYR A 77 -10.14 11.29 12.73
C TYR A 77 -10.42 10.76 14.13
N ASN A 78 -9.48 10.00 14.72
CA ASN A 78 -9.60 9.54 16.11
C ASN A 78 -9.68 10.73 17.09
N LYS A 79 -8.85 11.75 16.90
CA LYS A 79 -8.86 12.96 17.73
C LYS A 79 -10.17 13.75 17.59
N MET A 80 -10.78 13.75 16.40
CA MET A 80 -11.95 14.57 16.09
C MET A 80 -13.28 13.89 16.42
N TYR A 81 -13.40 12.57 16.24
CA TYR A 81 -14.67 11.83 16.33
C TYR A 81 -14.67 10.71 17.39
N GLY A 82 -13.53 10.48 18.05
CA GLY A 82 -13.38 9.45 19.09
C GLY A 82 -12.67 8.18 18.61
N GLU A 83 -12.47 7.24 19.53
CA GLU A 83 -11.62 6.04 19.36
C GLU A 83 -12.24 4.91 18.52
N PHE A 84 -13.50 5.08 18.10
CA PHE A 84 -14.23 4.17 17.23
C PHE A 84 -15.13 5.01 16.33
N MET A 85 -14.76 5.13 15.05
CA MET A 85 -15.45 6.02 14.14
C MET A 85 -15.42 5.50 12.70
N ARG A 86 -16.30 6.04 11.85
CA ARG A 86 -16.47 5.66 10.44
C ARG A 86 -15.95 6.75 9.50
N VAL A 87 -15.19 6.32 8.50
CA VAL A 87 -14.78 7.11 7.32
C VAL A 87 -15.15 6.37 6.05
N TRP A 88 -14.78 6.93 4.90
CA TRP A 88 -14.82 6.23 3.63
C TRP A 88 -13.47 6.27 2.92
N ILE A 89 -13.07 5.13 2.35
CA ILE A 89 -11.91 4.98 1.48
C ILE A 89 -12.38 4.25 0.23
N SER A 90 -12.13 4.83 -0.95
CA SER A 90 -12.57 4.28 -2.24
C SER A 90 -14.08 4.03 -2.36
N GLY A 91 -14.89 4.77 -1.61
CA GLY A 91 -16.36 4.62 -1.58
C GLY A 91 -16.89 3.57 -0.61
N GLU A 92 -16.01 2.78 0.01
CA GLU A 92 -16.39 1.79 1.03
C GLU A 92 -16.34 2.41 2.43
N GLU A 93 -17.27 2.03 3.30
CA GLU A 93 -17.20 2.40 4.71
C GLU A 93 -16.02 1.69 5.38
N THR A 94 -15.21 2.46 6.09
CA THR A 94 -14.05 1.94 6.81
C THR A 94 -14.09 2.45 8.23
N LEU A 95 -13.93 1.54 9.19
CA LEU A 95 -13.85 1.89 10.60
C LEU A 95 -12.40 2.16 10.99
N ILE A 96 -12.17 3.29 11.68
CA ILE A 96 -10.91 3.59 12.34
C ILE A 96 -11.12 3.36 13.83
N ILE A 97 -10.29 2.51 14.41
CA ILE A 97 -10.45 2.00 15.76
C ILE A 97 -9.12 2.10 16.50
N SER A 98 -9.09 2.86 17.59
CA SER A 98 -8.01 2.85 18.58
C SER A 98 -8.43 2.21 19.92
N LYS A 99 -9.72 1.88 20.08
CA LYS A 99 -10.24 1.23 21.29
C LYS A 99 -9.69 -0.20 21.44
N SER A 100 -8.97 -0.44 22.54
CA SER A 100 -8.29 -1.71 22.81
C SER A 100 -9.22 -2.93 22.78
N SER A 101 -10.40 -2.85 23.40
CA SER A 101 -11.37 -3.97 23.40
C SER A 101 -11.82 -4.37 21.98
N SER A 102 -12.01 -3.38 21.11
CA SER A 102 -12.41 -3.60 19.72
C SER A 102 -11.26 -4.17 18.89
N MET A 103 -10.03 -3.71 19.11
CA MET A 103 -8.83 -4.27 18.48
C MET A 103 -8.66 -5.76 18.83
N VAL A 104 -8.79 -6.13 20.11
CA VAL A 104 -8.70 -7.53 20.55
C VAL A 104 -9.78 -8.38 19.89
N HIS A 105 -11.02 -7.87 19.81
CA HIS A 105 -12.10 -8.59 19.14
C HIS A 105 -11.78 -8.83 17.66
N VAL A 106 -11.32 -7.81 16.93
CA VAL A 106 -10.98 -7.92 15.49
C VAL A 106 -9.82 -8.90 15.27
N MET A 107 -8.74 -8.81 16.06
CA MET A 107 -7.58 -9.69 15.86
C MET A 107 -7.82 -11.15 16.30
N LYS A 108 -8.79 -11.40 17.18
CA LYS A 108 -9.09 -12.73 17.70
C LYS A 108 -9.96 -13.59 16.76
N HIS A 109 -10.93 -12.98 16.07
CA HIS A 109 -11.94 -13.74 15.33
C HIS A 109 -11.57 -13.91 13.85
N SER A 110 -11.86 -15.10 13.30
CA SER A 110 -11.43 -15.50 11.97
C SER A 110 -12.14 -14.77 10.83
N ASN A 111 -13.29 -14.16 11.10
CA ASN A 111 -14.05 -13.34 10.15
C ASN A 111 -13.35 -12.02 9.77
N TYR A 112 -12.30 -11.63 10.50
CA TYR A 112 -11.49 -10.44 10.20
C TYR A 112 -10.12 -10.77 9.58
N ILE A 113 -9.88 -12.04 9.22
CA ILE A 113 -8.63 -12.47 8.56
C ILE A 113 -8.71 -12.10 7.07
N SER A 114 -8.61 -10.81 6.80
CA SER A 114 -8.45 -10.23 5.47
C SER A 114 -7.95 -8.79 5.60
N ARG A 115 -7.36 -8.26 4.53
CA ARG A 115 -6.98 -6.85 4.41
C ARG A 115 -7.64 -6.25 3.20
N PHE A 116 -7.69 -4.93 3.14
CA PHE A 116 -8.27 -4.20 2.01
C PHE A 116 -7.25 -3.26 1.38
N GLY A 117 -7.51 -2.89 0.13
CA GLY A 117 -6.70 -1.99 -0.66
C GLY A 117 -7.28 -1.85 -2.06
N SER A 118 -6.75 -0.90 -2.82
CA SER A 118 -7.08 -0.71 -4.22
C SER A 118 -6.74 -1.98 -5.00
N LYS A 119 -7.75 -2.67 -5.55
CA LYS A 119 -7.53 -3.88 -6.36
C LYS A 119 -6.51 -3.65 -7.47
N ARG A 120 -6.59 -2.52 -8.18
CA ARG A 120 -5.63 -2.14 -9.23
C ARG A 120 -4.23 -1.87 -8.67
N GLY A 121 -4.14 -1.23 -7.51
CA GLY A 121 -2.87 -1.02 -6.82
C GLY A 121 -2.21 -2.34 -6.41
N LEU A 122 -2.98 -3.24 -5.79
CA LEU A 122 -2.54 -4.57 -5.37
C LEU A 122 -2.14 -5.45 -6.57
N GLN A 123 -2.87 -5.37 -7.68
CA GLN A 123 -2.50 -6.05 -8.94
C GLN A 123 -1.18 -5.50 -9.49
N CYS A 124 -1.02 -4.18 -9.52
CA CYS A 124 0.20 -3.53 -10.01
C CYS A 124 1.44 -3.96 -9.22
N ILE A 125 1.35 -4.10 -7.90
CA ILE A 125 2.47 -4.53 -7.04
C ILE A 125 2.57 -6.06 -6.88
N GLY A 126 1.66 -6.83 -7.47
CA GLY A 126 1.64 -8.30 -7.39
C GLY A 126 1.19 -8.89 -6.04
N MET A 127 0.45 -8.14 -5.22
CA MET A 127 -0.10 -8.60 -3.92
C MET A 127 -1.60 -8.91 -3.96
N HIS A 128 -2.28 -8.68 -5.07
CA HIS A 128 -3.70 -9.05 -5.20
C HIS A 128 -3.82 -10.56 -5.31
N GLU A 129 -4.49 -11.17 -4.34
CA GLU A 129 -4.65 -12.64 -4.26
C GLU A 129 -3.32 -13.39 -4.42
N ASN A 130 -2.22 -12.81 -3.92
CA ASN A 130 -0.89 -13.40 -3.98
C ASN A 130 -0.05 -13.00 -2.76
N GLY A 131 0.90 -13.85 -2.39
CA GLY A 131 1.65 -13.72 -1.13
C GLY A 131 0.74 -13.84 0.09
N ILE A 132 1.13 -13.22 1.22
CA ILE A 132 0.36 -13.26 2.47
C ILE A 132 0.09 -11.90 3.11
N ILE A 133 0.83 -10.85 2.72
CA ILE A 133 0.78 -9.55 3.40
C ILE A 133 -0.56 -8.86 3.11
N PHE A 134 -0.91 -8.71 1.83
CA PHE A 134 -2.17 -8.10 1.36
C PHE A 134 -3.03 -9.07 0.52
N ASN A 135 -2.76 -10.37 0.62
CA ASN A 135 -3.60 -11.39 0.00
C ASN A 135 -4.97 -11.44 0.69
N ASN A 136 -5.98 -10.98 -0.04
CA ASN A 136 -7.35 -10.86 0.44
C ASN A 136 -8.24 -12.06 0.04
N ASN A 137 -7.67 -13.11 -0.56
CA ASN A 137 -8.35 -14.38 -0.83
C ASN A 137 -8.15 -15.33 0.37
N PRO A 138 -9.19 -15.58 1.21
CA PRO A 138 -9.01 -16.33 2.44
C PRO A 138 -8.58 -17.79 2.23
N SER A 139 -9.03 -18.41 1.14
CA SER A 139 -8.69 -19.81 0.83
C SER A 139 -7.21 -19.93 0.48
N LEU A 140 -6.73 -19.09 -0.45
CA LEU A 140 -5.34 -19.09 -0.86
C LEU A 140 -4.41 -18.66 0.29
N TRP A 141 -4.78 -17.63 1.05
CA TRP A 141 -4.01 -17.18 2.20
C TRP A 141 -3.80 -18.28 3.24
N ARG A 142 -4.83 -19.10 3.51
CA ARG A 142 -4.72 -20.24 4.44
C ARG A 142 -3.76 -21.32 3.96
N THR A 143 -3.67 -21.54 2.65
CA THR A 143 -2.74 -22.51 2.05
C THR A 143 -1.29 -22.01 2.06
N VAL A 144 -1.07 -20.73 1.78
CA VAL A 144 0.30 -20.17 1.66
C VAL A 144 0.92 -19.79 3.01
N ARG A 145 0.11 -19.32 3.99
CA ARG A 145 0.61 -18.90 5.30
C ARG A 145 1.44 -19.95 6.06
N PRO A 146 1.10 -21.25 6.06
CA PRO A 146 1.89 -22.29 6.75
C PRO A 146 3.37 -22.31 6.36
N PHE A 147 3.73 -22.06 5.10
CA PHE A 147 5.13 -22.00 4.66
C PHE A 147 5.91 -20.89 5.39
N PHE A 148 5.30 -19.70 5.51
CA PHE A 148 5.89 -18.60 6.28
C PHE A 148 5.98 -18.93 7.77
N MET A 149 4.94 -19.53 8.35
CA MET A 149 4.96 -19.91 9.77
C MET A 149 6.04 -20.94 10.07
N LYS A 150 6.22 -21.95 9.20
CA LYS A 150 7.28 -22.95 9.32
C LYS A 150 8.67 -22.30 9.26
N ALA A 151 8.90 -21.41 8.31
CA ALA A 151 10.20 -20.76 8.14
C ALA A 151 10.56 -19.78 9.27
N LEU A 152 9.56 -19.13 9.88
CA LEU A 152 9.75 -18.10 10.92
C LEU A 152 9.73 -18.66 12.35
N THR A 153 9.63 -19.97 12.54
CA THR A 153 9.55 -20.62 13.86
C THR A 153 10.49 -21.83 13.94
N GLY A 154 10.60 -22.43 15.13
CA GLY A 154 11.35 -23.66 15.33
C GLY A 154 12.86 -23.52 15.04
N PRO A 155 13.49 -24.48 14.34
CA PRO A 155 14.93 -24.46 14.07
C PRO A 155 15.39 -23.22 13.30
N GLY A 156 14.56 -22.69 12.39
CA GLY A 156 14.89 -21.46 11.64
C GLY A 156 15.09 -20.26 12.53
N LEU A 157 14.30 -20.14 13.61
CA LEU A 157 14.44 -19.08 14.60
C LEU A 157 15.73 -19.21 15.44
N ILE A 158 16.15 -20.43 15.74
CA ILE A 158 17.42 -20.68 16.47
C ILE A 158 18.59 -20.27 15.58
N ARG A 159 18.59 -20.73 14.31
CA ARG A 159 19.62 -20.38 13.32
C ARG A 159 19.68 -18.87 13.04
N MET A 160 18.54 -18.19 13.07
CA MET A 160 18.45 -16.73 12.86
C MET A 160 19.36 -15.96 13.81
N VAL A 161 19.52 -16.37 15.06
CA VAL A 161 20.36 -15.66 16.03
C VAL A 161 21.82 -15.63 15.58
N GLU A 162 22.35 -16.78 15.18
CA GLU A 162 23.73 -16.90 14.70
C GLU A 162 23.94 -16.15 13.38
N VAL A 163 23.00 -16.30 12.43
CA VAL A 163 23.04 -15.59 11.13
C VAL A 163 23.01 -14.08 11.33
N CYS A 164 22.15 -13.55 12.21
CA CYS A 164 22.10 -12.13 12.53
C CYS A 164 23.44 -11.64 13.11
N VAL A 165 24.02 -12.36 14.06
CA VAL A 165 25.29 -11.96 14.69
C VAL A 165 26.41 -11.91 13.65
N GLU A 166 26.49 -12.91 12.79
CA GLU A 166 27.52 -12.98 11.76
C GLU A 166 27.33 -11.88 10.71
N SER A 167 26.09 -11.68 10.22
CA SER A 167 25.75 -10.60 9.29
C SER A 167 26.12 -9.23 9.88
N ILE A 168 25.75 -8.96 11.14
CA ILE A 168 26.10 -7.70 11.82
C ILE A 168 27.61 -7.51 11.88
N LYS A 169 28.37 -8.53 12.30
CA LYS A 169 29.85 -8.43 12.38
C LYS A 169 30.45 -8.08 11.03
N GLN A 170 30.10 -8.84 9.99
CA GLN A 170 30.64 -8.63 8.65
C GLN A 170 30.34 -7.24 8.10
N HIS A 171 29.18 -6.66 8.44
CA HIS A 171 28.81 -5.31 8.03
C HIS A 171 29.47 -4.22 8.87
N LEU A 172 29.69 -4.46 10.16
CA LEU A 172 30.45 -3.54 11.02
C LEU A 172 31.93 -3.50 10.66
N ASP A 173 32.52 -4.63 10.25
CA ASP A 173 33.89 -4.68 9.74
C ASP A 173 34.06 -3.89 8.43
N ARG A 174 32.95 -3.69 7.70
CA ARG A 174 32.86 -2.93 6.45
C ARG A 174 32.12 -1.60 6.61
N LEU A 175 32.15 -1.00 7.82
CA LEU A 175 31.41 0.24 8.11
C LEU A 175 31.76 1.40 7.17
N GLY A 176 32.97 1.39 6.59
CA GLY A 176 33.40 2.37 5.58
C GLY A 176 32.49 2.43 4.35
N ASP A 177 31.80 1.35 3.99
CA ASP A 177 30.90 1.29 2.82
C ASP A 177 29.65 2.18 2.99
N VAL A 178 29.30 2.51 4.23
CA VAL A 178 28.12 3.30 4.61
C VAL A 178 28.46 4.55 5.43
N THR A 179 29.74 4.90 5.52
CA THR A 179 30.21 6.08 6.27
C THR A 179 30.67 7.16 5.31
N ASP A 180 30.22 8.40 5.53
CA ASP A 180 30.67 9.54 4.73
C ASP A 180 32.07 10.04 5.14
N ASN A 181 32.64 10.96 4.34
CA ASN A 181 33.96 11.53 4.61
C ASN A 181 34.05 12.32 5.94
N SER A 182 32.92 12.65 6.57
CA SER A 182 32.85 13.35 7.86
C SER A 182 32.69 12.37 9.04
N GLY A 183 32.62 11.06 8.78
CA GLY A 183 32.43 10.03 9.80
C GLY A 183 30.97 9.76 10.17
N TYR A 184 29.98 10.29 9.43
CA TYR A 184 28.58 9.99 9.66
C TYR A 184 28.18 8.68 8.99
N VAL A 185 27.64 7.75 9.78
CA VAL A 185 27.16 6.45 9.31
C VAL A 185 25.71 6.56 8.85
N ASP A 186 25.40 6.11 7.63
CA ASP A 186 24.03 5.87 7.20
C ASP A 186 23.50 4.57 7.85
N VAL A 187 23.05 4.70 9.10
CA VAL A 187 22.51 3.59 9.90
C VAL A 187 21.31 2.93 9.23
N VAL A 188 20.51 3.68 8.46
CA VAL A 188 19.34 3.13 7.80
C VAL A 188 19.75 2.20 6.67
N THR A 189 20.74 2.60 5.86
CA THR A 189 21.28 1.75 4.80
C THR A 189 22.02 0.55 5.37
N LEU A 190 22.82 0.73 6.44
CA LEU A 190 23.47 -0.36 7.16
C LEU A 190 22.47 -1.42 7.62
N MET A 191 21.40 -1.00 8.31
CA MET A 191 20.37 -1.92 8.80
C MET A 191 19.63 -2.61 7.66
N ARG A 192 19.43 -1.95 6.51
CA ARG A 192 18.78 -2.57 5.34
C ARG A 192 19.66 -3.65 4.70
N HIS A 193 20.97 -3.44 4.61
CA HIS A 193 21.91 -4.46 4.13
C HIS A 193 21.91 -5.67 5.06
N ILE A 194 22.11 -5.46 6.37
CA ILE A 194 22.09 -6.54 7.39
C ILE A 194 20.77 -7.34 7.33
N MET A 195 19.62 -6.65 7.26
CA MET A 195 18.31 -7.31 7.21
C MET A 195 18.11 -8.11 5.91
N LEU A 196 18.61 -7.62 4.78
CA LEU A 196 18.55 -8.32 3.50
C LEU A 196 19.45 -9.55 3.49
N ASP A 197 20.71 -9.39 3.90
CA ASP A 197 21.68 -10.50 3.98
C ASP A 197 21.19 -11.61 4.91
N THR A 198 20.73 -11.24 6.11
CA THR A 198 20.13 -12.17 7.07
C THR A 198 18.95 -12.93 6.45
N SER A 199 18.02 -12.20 5.82
CA SER A 199 16.84 -12.81 5.18
C SER A 199 17.22 -13.71 4.02
N ASN A 200 18.17 -13.30 3.18
CA ASN A 200 18.64 -14.08 2.06
C ASN A 200 19.30 -15.37 2.55
N THR A 201 20.25 -15.27 3.48
CA THR A 201 20.98 -16.42 4.04
C THR A 201 20.05 -17.44 4.68
N LEU A 202 18.97 -17.01 5.31
CA LEU A 202 18.03 -17.91 5.98
C LEU A 202 16.96 -18.49 5.06
N PHE A 203 16.47 -17.73 4.07
CA PHE A 203 15.25 -18.09 3.32
C PHE A 203 15.45 -18.41 1.84
N LEU A 204 16.58 -18.02 1.23
CA LEU A 204 16.83 -18.19 -0.21
C LEU A 204 18.20 -18.84 -0.48
N GLY A 205 19.26 -18.30 0.13
CA GLY A 205 20.61 -18.85 0.10
C GLY A 205 21.30 -18.74 -1.27
N ILE A 206 21.06 -17.65 -1.99
CA ILE A 206 21.64 -17.35 -3.30
C ILE A 206 22.46 -16.04 -3.23
N PRO A 207 23.70 -16.01 -3.74
CA PRO A 207 24.48 -14.78 -3.79
C PRO A 207 23.76 -13.67 -4.59
N LEU A 208 23.74 -12.46 -4.05
CA LEU A 208 23.08 -11.29 -4.63
C LEU A 208 23.87 -10.00 -4.38
N ASP A 209 23.58 -8.95 -5.15
CA ASP A 209 24.09 -7.60 -4.90
C ASP A 209 23.16 -6.87 -3.92
N GLU A 210 23.59 -6.77 -2.67
CA GLU A 210 22.80 -6.16 -1.59
C GLU A 210 22.45 -4.70 -1.87
N SER A 211 23.41 -3.92 -2.35
CA SER A 211 23.22 -2.49 -2.62
C SER A 211 22.19 -2.25 -3.71
N SER A 212 22.24 -3.06 -4.78
CA SER A 212 21.26 -3.02 -5.86
C SER A 212 19.87 -3.44 -5.38
N ILE A 213 19.78 -4.59 -4.69
CA ILE A 213 18.51 -5.14 -4.21
C ILE A 213 17.85 -4.22 -3.19
N VAL A 214 18.60 -3.65 -2.23
CA VAL A 214 18.06 -2.73 -1.22
C VAL A 214 17.43 -1.50 -1.89
N LYS A 215 18.07 -0.91 -2.91
CA LYS A 215 17.49 0.21 -3.66
C LYS A 215 16.18 -0.19 -4.37
N LYS A 216 16.14 -1.38 -4.97
CA LYS A 216 14.94 -1.92 -5.63
C LYS A 216 13.81 -2.22 -4.64
N ILE A 217 14.12 -2.76 -3.46
CA ILE A 217 13.16 -2.98 -2.36
C ILE A 217 12.57 -1.65 -1.88
N GLN A 218 13.39 -0.60 -1.72
CA GLN A 218 12.89 0.73 -1.38
C GLN A 218 11.94 1.27 -2.46
N GLY A 219 12.30 1.09 -3.74
CA GLY A 219 11.44 1.44 -4.88
C GLY A 219 10.10 0.71 -4.85
N TYR A 220 10.11 -0.60 -4.59
CA TYR A 220 8.91 -1.42 -4.43
C TYR A 220 8.06 -0.98 -3.24
N PHE A 221 8.67 -0.71 -2.08
CA PHE A 221 7.94 -0.22 -0.90
C PHE A 221 7.27 1.13 -1.16
N ASN A 222 7.96 2.04 -1.86
CA ASN A 222 7.39 3.31 -2.29
C ASN A 222 6.18 3.11 -3.23
N ALA A 223 6.26 2.16 -4.18
CA ALA A 223 5.15 1.80 -5.05
C ALA A 223 3.96 1.22 -4.27
N TRP A 224 4.21 0.28 -3.36
CA TRP A 224 3.20 -0.30 -2.49
C TRP A 224 2.47 0.77 -1.67
N GLN A 225 3.22 1.60 -0.93
CA GLN A 225 2.63 2.67 -0.12
C GLN A 225 1.84 3.66 -0.98
N ALA A 226 2.38 4.05 -2.14
CA ALA A 226 1.74 5.05 -3.00
C ALA A 226 0.44 4.55 -3.63
N LEU A 227 0.37 3.27 -4.03
CA LEU A 227 -0.75 2.71 -4.79
C LEU A 227 -1.83 2.06 -3.93
N LEU A 228 -1.52 1.72 -2.67
CA LEU A 228 -2.37 0.90 -1.80
C LEU A 228 -3.82 1.39 -1.70
N ILE A 229 -4.05 2.69 -1.61
CA ILE A 229 -5.40 3.28 -1.46
C ILE A 229 -5.75 4.25 -2.59
N LYS A 230 -5.05 4.20 -3.73
CA LYS A 230 -5.35 5.11 -4.85
C LYS A 230 -6.70 4.75 -5.47
N PRO A 231 -7.53 5.76 -5.78
CA PRO A 231 -8.82 5.53 -6.43
C PRO A 231 -8.63 5.03 -7.86
N ASN A 232 -9.61 4.30 -8.39
CA ASN A 232 -9.54 3.72 -9.74
C ASN A 232 -9.25 4.75 -10.85
N ILE A 233 -9.67 6.01 -10.68
CA ILE A 233 -9.41 7.09 -11.63
C ILE A 233 -7.91 7.39 -11.79
N PHE A 234 -7.10 7.20 -10.74
CA PHE A 234 -5.65 7.37 -10.79
C PHE A 234 -5.01 6.44 -11.82
N PHE A 235 -5.51 5.21 -11.92
CA PHE A 235 -5.00 4.19 -12.84
C PHE A 235 -5.50 4.34 -14.27
N LYS A 236 -6.44 5.26 -14.55
CA LYS A 236 -6.81 5.61 -15.94
C LYS A 236 -5.75 6.50 -16.60
N ILE A 237 -4.93 7.16 -15.79
CA ILE A 237 -3.94 8.14 -16.24
C ILE A 237 -2.55 7.49 -16.13
N SER A 238 -2.14 6.77 -17.18
CA SER A 238 -0.97 5.86 -17.16
C SER A 238 0.34 6.52 -16.72
N TRP A 239 0.60 7.74 -17.17
CA TRP A 239 1.86 8.43 -16.83
C TRP A 239 2.00 8.73 -15.33
N LEU A 240 0.90 8.83 -14.56
CA LEU A 240 0.95 9.13 -13.13
C LEU A 240 1.48 7.97 -12.29
N TYR A 241 1.36 6.72 -12.76
CA TYR A 241 1.77 5.55 -12.00
C TYR A 241 2.87 4.70 -12.64
N ARG A 242 3.27 5.01 -13.89
CA ARG A 242 4.34 4.30 -14.61
C ARG A 242 5.68 4.25 -13.84
N LYS A 243 5.98 5.27 -13.03
CA LYS A 243 7.16 5.27 -12.16
C LYS A 243 7.12 4.09 -11.17
N TYR A 244 5.97 3.86 -10.55
CA TYR A 244 5.79 2.79 -9.57
C TYR A 244 5.79 1.42 -10.23
N GLU A 245 5.13 1.29 -11.38
CA GLU A 245 5.16 0.06 -12.19
C GLU A 245 6.60 -0.34 -12.56
N ARG A 246 7.44 0.63 -12.95
CA ARG A 246 8.86 0.38 -13.20
C ARG A 246 9.57 -0.13 -11.96
N SER A 247 9.42 0.53 -10.81
CA SER A 247 10.04 0.08 -9.56
C SER A 247 9.59 -1.32 -9.14
N VAL A 248 8.33 -1.69 -9.40
CA VAL A 248 7.85 -3.06 -9.16
C VAL A 248 8.54 -4.04 -10.09
N LYS A 249 8.59 -3.72 -11.40
CA LYS A 249 9.24 -4.57 -12.40
C LYS A 249 10.72 -4.78 -12.09
N ASP A 250 11.45 -3.71 -11.75
CA ASP A 250 12.89 -3.75 -11.48
C ASP A 250 13.25 -4.72 -10.35
N LEU A 251 12.43 -4.78 -9.29
CA LEU A 251 12.61 -5.75 -8.20
C LEU A 251 12.15 -7.14 -8.61
N LYS A 252 10.97 -7.25 -9.24
CA LYS A 252 10.40 -8.56 -9.61
C LYS A 252 11.33 -9.33 -10.54
N ASP A 253 11.82 -8.68 -11.59
CA ASP A 253 12.71 -9.29 -12.58
C ASP A 253 14.01 -9.78 -11.91
N GLU A 254 14.55 -9.01 -10.94
CA GLU A 254 15.76 -9.40 -10.21
C GLU A 254 15.53 -10.59 -9.28
N ILE A 255 14.41 -10.60 -8.54
CA ILE A 255 14.05 -11.73 -7.68
C ILE A 255 13.78 -12.99 -8.51
N GLU A 256 13.18 -12.85 -9.69
CA GLU A 256 12.94 -13.97 -10.63
C GLU A 256 14.25 -14.64 -11.06
N ILE A 257 15.30 -13.85 -11.35
CA ILE A 257 16.65 -14.37 -11.63
C ILE A 257 17.21 -15.15 -10.44
N LEU A 258 17.03 -14.65 -9.21
CA LEU A 258 17.51 -15.35 -8.01
C LEU A 258 16.73 -16.65 -7.73
N VAL A 259 15.41 -16.64 -7.94
CA VAL A 259 14.57 -17.84 -7.81
C VAL A 259 14.95 -18.89 -8.87
N GLU A 260 15.24 -18.49 -10.10
CA GLU A 260 15.68 -19.42 -11.14
C GLU A 260 17.03 -20.07 -10.79
N LYS A 261 18.00 -19.29 -10.31
CA LYS A 261 19.26 -19.83 -9.76
C LYS A 261 19.01 -20.80 -8.61
N LYS A 262 18.01 -20.51 -7.76
CA LYS A 262 17.61 -21.42 -6.67
C LYS A 262 17.04 -22.73 -7.20
N ARG A 263 16.15 -22.71 -8.20
CA ARG A 263 15.62 -23.92 -8.83
C ARG A 263 16.73 -24.79 -9.41
N GLN A 264 17.68 -24.19 -10.12
CA GLN A 264 18.85 -24.89 -10.68
C GLN A 264 19.71 -25.54 -9.58
N LYS A 265 20.00 -24.80 -8.51
CA LYS A 265 20.74 -25.32 -7.35
C LYS A 265 20.02 -26.49 -6.66
N VAL A 266 18.70 -26.42 -6.49
CA VAL A 266 17.90 -27.51 -5.90
C VAL A 266 17.88 -28.73 -6.82
N SER A 267 17.75 -28.53 -8.13
CA SER A 267 17.70 -29.64 -9.11
C SER A 267 19.02 -30.42 -9.24
N SER A 268 20.14 -29.79 -8.88
CA SER A 268 21.49 -30.36 -8.97
C SER A 268 22.05 -30.83 -7.62
N ALA A 269 21.28 -30.70 -6.53
CA ALA A 269 21.76 -31.04 -5.19
C ALA A 269 21.83 -32.56 -4.98
N GLU A 270 23.00 -33.06 -4.56
CA GLU A 270 23.18 -34.50 -4.23
C GLU A 270 22.39 -34.92 -2.98
N LYS A 271 22.19 -33.99 -2.04
CA LYS A 271 21.42 -34.17 -0.81
C LYS A 271 20.46 -33.02 -0.61
N LEU A 272 19.17 -33.27 -0.79
CA LEU A 272 18.12 -32.26 -0.63
C LEU A 272 18.03 -31.71 0.81
N GLU A 273 18.35 -32.54 1.81
CA GLU A 273 18.30 -32.15 3.23
C GLU A 273 19.21 -30.96 3.53
N ASP A 274 20.35 -30.84 2.85
CA ASP A 274 21.35 -29.78 3.06
C ASP A 274 20.91 -28.43 2.48
N CYS A 275 19.88 -28.39 1.64
CA CYS A 275 19.37 -27.17 1.00
C CYS A 275 17.91 -26.83 1.34
N MET A 276 17.33 -27.46 2.37
CA MET A 276 15.97 -27.17 2.81
C MET A 276 15.90 -25.79 3.47
N ASP A 277 15.17 -24.89 2.84
CA ASP A 277 14.82 -23.56 3.34
C ASP A 277 13.44 -23.15 2.78
N PHE A 278 13.01 -21.94 3.13
CA PHE A 278 11.71 -21.41 2.73
C PHE A 278 11.48 -21.45 1.21
N ALA A 279 12.47 -21.02 0.42
CA ALA A 279 12.34 -21.02 -1.04
C ALA A 279 12.27 -22.45 -1.59
N THR A 280 13.08 -23.38 -1.06
CA THR A 280 13.04 -24.80 -1.45
C THR A 280 11.67 -25.43 -1.13
N ASP A 281 11.12 -25.17 0.07
CA ASP A 281 9.79 -25.65 0.47
C ASP A 281 8.69 -25.20 -0.51
N LEU A 282 8.73 -23.94 -0.95
CA LEU A 282 7.78 -23.39 -1.93
C LEU A 282 7.97 -23.97 -3.34
N ILE A 283 9.22 -24.15 -3.78
CA ILE A 283 9.52 -24.75 -5.09
C ILE A 283 8.94 -26.17 -5.19
N PHE A 284 9.06 -26.98 -4.13
CA PHE A 284 8.49 -28.33 -4.12
C PHE A 284 6.96 -28.34 -4.08
N ALA A 285 6.36 -27.38 -3.38
CA ALA A 285 4.90 -27.24 -3.37
C ALA A 285 4.33 -26.89 -4.75
N GLU A 286 5.02 -26.04 -5.52
CA GLU A 286 4.59 -25.66 -6.87
C GLU A 286 4.63 -26.84 -7.86
N VAL A 287 5.64 -27.71 -7.76
CA VAL A 287 5.79 -28.90 -8.63
C VAL A 287 4.75 -29.99 -8.31
N THR A 288 4.21 -30.01 -7.09
CA THR A 288 3.20 -31.02 -6.68
C THR A 288 1.77 -30.64 -7.08
N GLU A 289 1.54 -29.40 -7.54
CA GLU A 289 0.24 -28.93 -8.03
C GLU A 289 0.11 -28.98 -9.58
N THR A 290 1.18 -29.35 -10.32
CA THR A 290 1.20 -29.55 -11.78
C THR A 290 1.15 -31.01 -12.18
#